data_AF-A0A9X7BTQ5-F1
#
_entry.id   AF-A0A9X7BTQ5-F1
#
_cell.length_a   1.000
_cell.length_b   1.000
_cell.length_c   1.000
_cell.angle_alpha   90.00
_cell.angle_beta   90.00
_cell.angle_gamma   90.00
#
_symmetry.space_group_name_H-M   'P 1'
#
loop_
_entity.id
_entity.type
_entity.pdbx_description
1 polymer ?
#
loop_
_entity_poly.entity_id
_entity_poly.type
_entity_poly.pdbx_seq_one_letter_code
_entity_poly.pdbx_strand_id
1 'polypeptide(L)'
;MDIVSYSKAMQGRKNLDALNKRLGVGDYKNEDKDVKGTFANVKVRLDELEKKRQGLIDKVKVVSAQEGSITNDVWTSNIIHLGEDALELKALKVTGSLMSKSGNLAEGGKASASSFRNTGGNYVPANAFDGMKNEGVGWQSSESAPFPHWIMYEWEAVTKIVNKYKIRSRKNLQYVNQSPKNWVFKGLSLGSNEWVDLDTRVNQVNWGEYEEREYAFENNSGYRAYALVVSETNGFQEDGVFPVNIDELKFYFGNNVPVELPRDKVKVSVKTTDDFIDVGNSFEIVSKFSKNLQIQVTVLDEAYKLNNVAISYQNRPLPNRVSDLETSIHINLNKHNLRVNSLLDKKRYNMKDMIIDDFGDSSGIDLINSKNILHDQQNHKVTPKDKTQAAILITTVESVETIPTLFLLSSVTEENAEDNLEYYVSRNNESWMRIEKNKLVSLDKLPEGKELLVKVVLKNGKELHAISYSWL
;
A
#
# COMPACT_ATOMS: atom_id res chain seq x y z
N MET A 1 48.95 51.24 9.61
CA MET A 1 48.87 49.76 9.59
C MET A 1 49.64 49.31 8.37
N ASP A 2 50.71 48.53 8.56
CA ASP A 2 51.56 48.05 7.46
C ASP A 2 50.72 47.22 6.46
N ILE A 3 51.03 47.30 5.17
CA ILE A 3 50.33 46.60 4.07
C ILE A 3 50.33 45.09 4.35
N VAL A 4 51.41 44.57 4.92
CA VAL A 4 51.54 43.17 5.32
C VAL A 4 50.57 42.82 6.46
N SER A 5 50.40 43.71 7.44
CA SER A 5 49.46 43.52 8.55
C SER A 5 48.00 43.58 8.09
N TYR A 6 47.67 44.48 7.16
CA TYR A 6 46.33 44.58 6.58
C TYR A 6 45.97 43.35 5.75
N SER A 7 46.91 42.85 4.94
CA SER A 7 46.74 41.60 4.17
C SER A 7 46.50 40.39 5.07
N LYS A 8 47.28 40.24 6.15
CA LYS A 8 47.09 39.16 7.14
C LYS A 8 45.74 39.28 7.87
N ALA A 9 45.32 40.48 8.25
CA ALA A 9 44.01 40.71 8.89
C ALA A 9 42.84 40.38 7.95
N MET A 10 42.94 40.73 6.66
CA MET A 10 41.96 40.38 5.64
C MET A 10 41.87 38.87 5.40
N GLN A 11 43.02 38.18 5.39
CA GLN A 11 43.05 36.71 5.28
C GLN A 11 42.43 36.04 6.51
N GLY A 12 42.72 36.55 7.71
CA GLY A 12 42.10 36.09 8.96
C GLY A 12 40.59 36.24 8.96
N ARG A 13 40.07 37.38 8.48
CA ARG A 13 38.63 37.61 8.29
C ARG A 13 38.00 36.62 7.32
N LYS A 14 38.62 36.38 6.16
CA LYS A 14 38.14 35.38 5.18
C LYS A 14 38.11 33.96 5.77
N ASN A 15 39.12 33.58 6.53
CA ASN A 15 39.18 32.28 7.18
C ASN A 15 38.11 32.14 8.27
N LEU A 16 37.86 33.20 9.05
CA LEU A 16 36.81 33.24 10.06
C LEU A 16 35.41 33.16 9.43
N ASP A 17 35.17 33.87 8.34
CA ASP A 17 33.92 33.77 7.58
C ASP A 17 33.72 32.36 7.00
N ALA A 18 34.77 31.75 6.45
CA ALA A 18 34.71 30.38 5.96
C ALA A 18 34.46 29.35 7.08
N LEU A 19 35.04 29.57 8.27
CA LEU A 19 34.83 28.75 9.45
C LEU A 19 33.39 28.92 9.99
N ASN A 20 32.90 30.14 10.09
CA ASN A 20 31.53 30.43 10.52
C ASN A 20 30.50 29.87 9.53
N LYS A 21 30.77 29.89 8.22
CA LYS A 21 29.96 29.22 7.19
C LYS A 21 29.99 27.70 7.30
N ARG A 22 31.11 27.10 7.72
CA ARG A 22 31.22 25.65 7.99
C ARG A 22 30.51 25.24 9.28
N LEU A 23 30.56 26.09 10.30
CA LEU A 23 29.95 25.85 11.62
C LEU A 23 28.48 26.29 11.70
N GLY A 24 27.96 27.00 10.69
CA GLY A 24 26.54 27.38 10.60
C GLY A 24 26.13 28.54 11.51
N VAL A 25 27.08 29.36 11.97
CA VAL A 25 26.88 30.43 12.97
C VAL A 25 26.95 31.85 12.39
N GLY A 26 26.98 32.00 11.07
CA GLY A 26 27.05 33.32 10.39
C GLY A 26 25.92 33.56 9.39
N ASP A 27 25.60 34.83 9.14
CA ASP A 27 24.64 35.26 8.11
C ASP A 27 25.17 34.96 6.70
N TYR A 28 24.52 34.04 5.99
CA TYR A 28 24.78 33.79 4.58
C TYR A 28 24.18 34.94 3.75
N LYS A 29 25.01 35.75 3.10
CA LYS A 29 24.55 36.80 2.17
C LYS A 29 24.53 36.25 0.74
N ASN A 30 23.55 36.71 -0.05
CA ASN A 30 23.39 36.45 -1.49
C ASN A 30 23.21 34.98 -1.88
N GLU A 31 22.01 34.40 -1.70
CA GLU A 31 21.61 33.09 -2.26
C GLU A 31 22.52 31.88 -1.91
N ASP A 32 23.53 32.09 -1.07
CA ASP A 32 24.51 31.10 -0.65
C ASP A 32 23.80 29.96 0.10
N LYS A 33 23.95 28.74 -0.42
CA LYS A 33 23.44 27.52 0.20
C LYS A 33 24.46 26.95 1.18
N ASP A 34 24.03 25.99 2.00
CA ASP A 34 24.85 25.25 2.95
C ASP A 34 26.03 24.55 2.25
N VAL A 35 26.94 23.95 3.01
CA VAL A 35 28.18 23.34 2.46
C VAL A 35 27.93 22.25 1.41
N LYS A 36 26.69 21.74 1.30
CA LYS A 36 26.23 20.78 0.29
C LYS A 36 25.45 21.41 -0.87
N GLY A 37 25.29 22.73 -0.91
CA GLY A 37 24.59 23.44 -1.98
C GLY A 37 23.08 23.16 -2.03
N THR A 38 22.47 22.73 -0.91
CA THR A 38 21.09 22.24 -0.88
C THR A 38 20.14 23.18 -0.12
N PHE A 39 20.56 23.72 1.04
CA PHE A 39 19.68 24.49 1.93
C PHE A 39 20.16 25.94 2.10
N ALA A 40 19.26 26.89 2.33
CA ALA A 40 19.63 28.31 2.47
C ALA A 40 20.53 28.62 3.68
N ASN A 41 20.51 27.79 4.73
CA ASN A 41 21.46 27.84 5.84
C ASN A 41 21.44 26.53 6.66
N VAL A 42 22.37 26.38 7.60
CA VAL A 42 22.49 25.19 8.46
C VAL A 42 21.27 25.01 9.36
N LYS A 43 20.60 26.09 9.80
CA LYS A 43 19.37 26.00 10.60
C LYS A 43 18.22 25.40 9.80
N VAL A 44 17.97 25.85 8.57
CA VAL A 44 16.96 25.26 7.67
C VAL A 44 17.29 23.80 7.36
N ARG A 45 18.57 23.47 7.17
CA ARG A 45 19.01 22.08 7.04
C ARG A 45 18.73 21.27 8.30
N LEU A 46 18.99 21.82 9.48
CA LEU A 46 18.73 21.17 10.76
C LEU A 46 17.23 20.98 10.96
N ASP A 47 16.40 22.00 10.70
CA ASP A 47 14.95 21.95 10.76
C ASP A 47 14.37 20.92 9.77
N GLU A 48 14.93 20.79 8.55
CA GLU A 48 14.53 19.75 7.60
C GLU A 48 14.98 18.34 8.01
N LEU A 49 16.17 18.23 8.60
CA LEU A 49 16.64 16.98 9.18
C LEU A 49 15.83 16.60 10.41
N GLU A 50 15.38 17.57 11.21
CA GLU A 50 14.49 17.39 12.36
C GLU A 50 13.07 17.03 11.93
N LYS A 51 12.53 17.64 10.87
CA LYS A 51 11.27 17.19 10.24
C LYS A 51 11.37 15.75 9.74
N LYS A 52 12.52 15.34 9.19
CA LYS A 52 12.80 13.93 8.83
C LYS A 52 13.04 13.03 10.04
N ARG A 53 13.43 13.57 11.20
CA ARG A 53 13.57 12.84 12.48
C ARG A 53 12.23 12.65 13.20
N GLN A 54 11.29 13.59 13.05
CA GLN A 54 10.03 13.63 13.79
C GLN A 54 8.83 12.98 13.08
N GLY A 55 8.97 12.55 11.81
CA GLY A 55 7.87 12.00 11.02
C GLY A 55 8.07 10.55 10.54
N LEU A 56 6.96 9.84 10.35
CA LEU A 56 6.92 8.58 9.59
C LEU A 56 7.15 8.87 8.10
N ILE A 57 7.89 7.98 7.41
CA ILE A 57 8.17 8.12 5.97
C ILE A 57 7.13 7.34 5.17
N ASP A 58 6.36 8.03 4.33
CA ASP A 58 5.42 7.37 3.42
C ASP A 58 6.13 6.54 2.36
N LYS A 59 5.63 5.32 2.14
CA LYS A 59 6.10 4.35 1.15
C LYS A 59 4.90 3.76 0.42
N VAL A 60 5.13 3.42 -0.85
CA VAL A 60 4.16 2.70 -1.67
C VAL A 60 4.83 1.45 -2.23
N LYS A 61 4.19 0.30 -2.05
CA LYS A 61 4.55 -0.96 -2.70
C LYS A 61 3.46 -1.29 -3.72
N VAL A 62 3.83 -1.43 -4.98
CA VAL A 62 2.91 -1.83 -6.06
C VAL A 62 3.11 -3.32 -6.33
N VAL A 63 2.01 -4.05 -6.46
CA VAL A 63 1.96 -5.48 -6.77
C VAL A 63 1.10 -5.68 -8.00
N SER A 64 1.64 -6.37 -9.01
CA SER A 64 0.93 -6.64 -10.25
C SER A 64 -0.07 -7.79 -10.08
N ALA A 65 -1.14 -7.81 -10.88
CA ALA A 65 -2.07 -8.93 -10.98
C ALA A 65 -1.37 -10.25 -11.38
N GLN A 66 -0.20 -10.17 -12.03
CA GLN A 66 0.62 -11.34 -12.36
C GLN A 66 1.31 -11.96 -11.13
N GLU A 67 1.48 -11.20 -10.04
CA GLU A 67 2.07 -11.65 -8.78
C GLU A 67 1.01 -12.29 -7.86
N GLY A 68 0.14 -13.12 -8.43
CA GLY A 68 -0.95 -13.80 -7.74
C GLY A 68 -1.65 -14.84 -8.62
N SER A 69 -2.72 -15.43 -8.11
CA SER A 69 -3.53 -16.43 -8.80
C SER A 69 -5.01 -16.11 -8.72
N ILE A 70 -5.79 -16.57 -9.70
CA ILE A 70 -7.25 -16.38 -9.74
C ILE A 70 -7.91 -17.74 -9.55
N THR A 71 -8.81 -17.82 -8.57
CA THR A 71 -9.67 -18.99 -8.33
C THR A 71 -11.08 -18.49 -8.05
N ASN A 72 -12.08 -19.00 -8.77
CA ASN A 72 -13.49 -18.57 -8.64
C ASN A 72 -13.67 -17.04 -8.70
N ASP A 73 -13.05 -16.39 -9.69
CA ASP A 73 -13.09 -14.92 -9.90
C ASP A 73 -12.55 -14.05 -8.76
N VAL A 74 -11.82 -14.66 -7.80
CA VAL A 74 -11.10 -13.97 -6.75
C VAL A 74 -9.60 -14.02 -7.05
N TRP A 75 -8.99 -12.85 -7.22
CA TRP A 75 -7.54 -12.75 -7.31
C TRP A 75 -6.94 -12.79 -5.90
N THR A 76 -5.95 -13.66 -5.68
CA THR A 76 -5.18 -13.76 -4.44
C THR A 76 -3.72 -13.48 -4.72
N SER A 77 -3.12 -12.53 -4.02
CA SER A 77 -1.70 -12.20 -4.17
C SER A 77 -0.79 -13.33 -3.66
N ASN A 78 0.43 -13.35 -4.17
CA ASN A 78 1.56 -13.97 -3.46
C ASN A 78 1.79 -13.26 -2.11
N ILE A 79 2.65 -13.83 -1.27
CA ILE A 79 3.04 -13.15 -0.02
C ILE A 79 3.82 -11.87 -0.36
N ILE A 80 3.31 -10.74 0.11
CA ILE A 80 3.86 -9.41 -0.10
C ILE A 80 4.69 -9.03 1.12
N HIS A 81 6.00 -8.94 0.93
CA HIS A 81 6.92 -8.51 1.96
C HIS A 81 7.05 -6.98 1.98
N LEU A 82 6.55 -6.37 3.04
CA LEU A 82 6.83 -4.98 3.37
C LEU A 82 8.23 -4.84 3.96
N GLY A 83 8.77 -3.62 3.94
CA GLY A 83 10.07 -3.35 4.56
C GLY A 83 10.07 -3.70 6.05
N GLU A 84 11.22 -4.15 6.56
CA GLU A 84 11.42 -4.45 7.99
C GLU A 84 11.01 -3.27 8.89
N ASP A 85 11.13 -2.04 8.40
CA ASP A 85 10.84 -0.82 9.15
C ASP A 85 9.39 -0.32 9.00
N ALA A 86 8.49 -1.11 8.37
CA ALA A 86 7.08 -0.76 8.23
C ALA A 86 6.37 -0.74 9.59
N LEU A 87 5.67 0.36 9.88
CA LEU A 87 5.02 0.65 11.16
C LEU A 87 3.51 0.80 11.09
N GLU A 88 2.96 1.25 9.97
CA GLU A 88 1.52 1.46 9.80
C GLU A 88 1.11 1.29 8.33
N LEU A 89 0.00 0.58 8.08
CA LEU A 89 -0.66 0.57 6.78
C LEU A 89 -1.61 1.77 6.68
N LYS A 90 -1.51 2.53 5.59
CA LYS A 90 -2.33 3.73 5.36
C LYS A 90 -3.49 3.49 4.40
N ALA A 91 -3.23 2.82 3.30
CA ALA A 91 -4.25 2.61 2.28
C ALA A 91 -3.91 1.44 1.35
N LEU A 92 -4.95 0.80 0.84
CA LEU A 92 -4.89 -0.09 -0.30
C LEU A 92 -5.61 0.59 -1.46
N LYS A 93 -4.97 0.63 -2.62
CA LYS A 93 -5.57 1.15 -3.84
C LYS A 93 -5.54 0.07 -4.90
N VAL A 94 -6.66 -0.16 -5.56
CA VAL A 94 -6.74 -1.07 -6.69
C VAL A 94 -6.74 -0.25 -7.96
N THR A 95 -5.84 -0.56 -8.87
CA THR A 95 -5.75 0.08 -10.19
C THR A 95 -5.92 -0.97 -11.27
N GLY A 96 -6.47 -0.54 -12.38
CA GLY A 96 -6.93 -1.44 -13.40
C GLY A 96 -7.27 -0.71 -14.67
N SER A 97 -8.14 -1.32 -15.46
CA SER A 97 -8.71 -0.70 -16.63
C SER A 97 -10.22 -0.78 -16.62
N LEU A 98 -10.87 0.30 -17.03
CA LEU A 98 -12.28 0.34 -17.36
C LEU A 98 -12.43 0.16 -18.87
N MET A 99 -13.25 -0.79 -19.29
CA MET A 99 -13.70 -0.90 -20.66
C MET A 99 -14.65 0.26 -20.96
N SER A 100 -14.14 1.28 -21.63
CA SER A 100 -14.97 2.35 -22.17
C SER A 100 -15.54 1.93 -23.51
N LYS A 101 -16.83 2.19 -23.72
CA LYS A 101 -17.52 1.95 -24.99
C LYS A 101 -18.02 3.30 -25.51
N SER A 102 -17.71 3.62 -26.76
CA SER A 102 -18.29 4.79 -27.42
C SER A 102 -19.79 4.63 -27.68
N GLY A 103 -20.48 5.74 -27.94
CA GLY A 103 -21.74 5.70 -28.69
C GLY A 103 -21.56 5.23 -30.14
N ASN A 104 -22.64 5.22 -30.92
CA ASN A 104 -22.55 4.96 -32.36
C ASN A 104 -21.71 6.06 -33.01
N LEU A 105 -20.68 5.67 -33.75
CA LEU A 105 -19.78 6.61 -34.42
C LEU A 105 -20.27 7.00 -35.81
N ALA A 106 -21.19 6.23 -36.41
CA ALA A 106 -21.74 6.48 -37.74
C ALA A 106 -22.80 7.61 -37.72
N GLU A 107 -22.39 8.78 -37.22
CA GLU A 107 -23.19 10.00 -37.12
C GLU A 107 -22.42 11.19 -37.69
N GLY A 108 -23.14 12.19 -38.21
CA GLY A 108 -22.57 13.44 -38.73
C GLY A 108 -21.74 13.31 -40.01
N GLY A 109 -21.77 12.15 -40.67
CA GLY A 109 -21.13 11.88 -41.95
C GLY A 109 -22.12 11.52 -43.06
N LYS A 110 -21.60 10.94 -44.15
CA LYS A 110 -22.36 10.59 -45.35
C LYS A 110 -22.34 9.08 -45.58
N ALA A 111 -23.52 8.51 -45.75
CA ALA A 111 -23.69 7.14 -46.20
C ALA A 111 -23.65 7.04 -47.73
N SER A 112 -22.96 6.04 -48.26
CA SER A 112 -23.03 5.69 -49.68
C SER A 112 -22.90 4.18 -49.86
N ALA A 113 -23.33 3.66 -51.01
CA ALA A 113 -23.25 2.24 -51.32
C ALA A 113 -22.93 2.02 -52.80
N SER A 114 -22.51 0.80 -53.15
CA SER A 114 -22.25 0.39 -54.53
C SER A 114 -23.46 0.55 -55.42
N SER A 115 -24.65 0.35 -54.85
CA SER A 115 -25.95 0.48 -55.48
C SER A 115 -27.03 0.48 -54.41
N PHE A 116 -28.26 0.83 -54.79
CA PHE A 116 -29.43 0.57 -53.96
C PHE A 116 -30.66 0.25 -54.82
N ARG A 117 -31.64 -0.43 -54.23
CA ARG A 117 -32.93 -0.70 -54.87
C ARG A 117 -33.72 0.61 -55.01
N ASN A 118 -33.93 1.07 -56.24
CA ASN A 118 -34.65 2.32 -56.48
C ASN A 118 -36.17 2.08 -56.61
N THR A 119 -36.86 1.96 -55.46
CA THR A 119 -38.32 1.79 -55.41
C THR A 119 -38.95 2.89 -54.55
N GLY A 120 -39.29 4.03 -55.18
CA GLY A 120 -39.91 5.16 -54.50
C GLY A 120 -39.02 5.83 -53.44
N GLY A 121 -37.70 5.72 -53.56
CA GLY A 121 -36.73 6.25 -52.57
C GLY A 121 -36.61 5.43 -51.29
N ASN A 122 -37.33 4.30 -51.19
CA ASN A 122 -37.14 3.33 -50.11
C ASN A 122 -35.83 2.56 -50.36
N TYR A 123 -35.15 2.07 -49.33
CA TYR A 123 -33.88 1.31 -49.41
C TYR A 123 -32.58 2.10 -49.68
N VAL A 124 -32.56 3.42 -49.47
CA VAL A 124 -31.34 4.23 -49.63
C VAL A 124 -30.25 3.86 -48.61
N PRO A 125 -28.96 4.09 -48.91
CA PRO A 125 -27.85 3.75 -48.01
C PRO A 125 -27.95 4.40 -46.63
N ALA A 126 -28.55 5.59 -46.54
CA ALA A 126 -28.74 6.30 -45.28
C ALA A 126 -29.59 5.52 -44.26
N ASN A 127 -30.51 4.66 -44.72
CA ASN A 127 -31.35 3.86 -43.84
C ASN A 127 -30.54 2.88 -43.00
N ALA A 128 -29.38 2.43 -43.46
CA ALA A 128 -28.52 1.55 -42.65
C ALA A 128 -27.75 2.32 -41.55
N PHE A 129 -27.88 3.64 -41.43
CA PHE A 129 -27.12 4.44 -40.47
C PHE A 129 -28.01 5.47 -39.76
N ASP A 130 -29.32 5.26 -39.74
CA ASP A 130 -30.28 6.22 -39.18
C ASP A 130 -30.70 5.90 -37.74
N GLY A 131 -30.29 4.75 -37.21
CA GLY A 131 -30.64 4.31 -35.85
C GLY A 131 -32.05 3.74 -35.72
N MET A 132 -32.85 3.73 -36.79
CA MET A 132 -34.26 3.36 -36.78
C MET A 132 -34.47 1.90 -37.16
N LYS A 133 -35.51 1.26 -36.62
CA LYS A 133 -36.01 -0.01 -37.16
C LYS A 133 -36.79 0.32 -38.42
N ASN A 134 -36.21 0.04 -39.58
CA ASN A 134 -36.71 0.55 -40.85
C ASN A 134 -37.94 -0.19 -41.38
N GLU A 135 -38.72 -0.89 -40.55
CA GLU A 135 -39.92 -1.64 -40.93
C GLU A 135 -39.76 -2.52 -42.18
N GLY A 136 -38.55 -3.04 -42.38
CA GLY A 136 -38.19 -3.88 -43.53
C GLY A 136 -37.69 -3.11 -44.77
N VAL A 137 -37.51 -1.79 -44.72
CA VAL A 137 -36.99 -0.94 -45.81
C VAL A 137 -35.61 -0.33 -45.50
N GLY A 138 -34.77 -1.04 -44.75
CA GLY A 138 -33.34 -0.72 -44.59
C GLY A 138 -32.59 -0.69 -45.92
N TRP A 139 -31.30 -0.36 -45.94
CA TRP A 139 -30.56 -0.36 -47.21
C TRP A 139 -30.63 -1.73 -47.89
N GLN A 140 -30.92 -1.74 -49.19
CA GLN A 140 -30.85 -2.93 -50.03
C GLN A 140 -30.06 -2.60 -51.29
N SER A 141 -29.13 -3.47 -51.69
CA SER A 141 -28.44 -3.35 -52.97
C SER A 141 -29.43 -3.48 -54.15
N SER A 142 -28.99 -3.04 -55.34
CA SER A 142 -29.76 -3.29 -56.56
C SER A 142 -29.87 -4.79 -56.81
N GLU A 143 -31.07 -5.24 -57.18
CA GLU A 143 -31.40 -6.66 -57.36
C GLU A 143 -30.47 -7.35 -58.37
N SER A 144 -30.23 -6.76 -59.54
CA SER A 144 -29.46 -7.42 -60.61
C SER A 144 -27.96 -7.10 -60.64
N ALA A 145 -27.43 -6.39 -59.64
CA ALA A 145 -26.01 -6.03 -59.64
C ALA A 145 -25.13 -7.22 -59.16
N PRO A 146 -23.97 -7.48 -59.80
CA PRO A 146 -23.09 -8.56 -59.37
C PRO A 146 -22.39 -8.22 -58.05
N PHE A 147 -22.06 -9.24 -57.25
CA PHE A 147 -21.17 -9.10 -56.11
C PHE A 147 -19.75 -8.68 -56.53
N PRO A 148 -18.98 -7.99 -55.67
CA PRO A 148 -19.33 -7.60 -54.31
C PRO A 148 -20.22 -6.35 -54.23
N HIS A 149 -21.05 -6.29 -53.19
CA HIS A 149 -21.76 -5.07 -52.83
C HIS A 149 -21.06 -4.41 -51.66
N TRP A 150 -21.02 -3.08 -51.64
CA TRP A 150 -20.45 -2.34 -50.52
C TRP A 150 -21.42 -1.28 -50.01
N ILE A 151 -21.37 -1.04 -48.71
CA ILE A 151 -21.97 0.11 -48.06
C ILE A 151 -20.90 0.76 -47.18
N MET A 152 -20.83 2.08 -47.17
CA MET A 152 -19.84 2.82 -46.42
C MET A 152 -20.43 4.05 -45.72
N TYR A 153 -19.73 4.47 -44.68
CA TYR A 153 -19.94 5.74 -43.99
C TYR A 153 -18.65 6.54 -43.99
N GLU A 154 -18.74 7.83 -44.30
CA GLU A 154 -17.59 8.74 -44.44
C GLU A 154 -17.80 10.03 -43.63
N TRP A 155 -16.78 10.46 -42.89
CA TRP A 155 -16.75 11.75 -42.15
C TRP A 155 -15.88 12.81 -42.84
N GLU A 156 -15.61 12.63 -44.14
CA GLU A 156 -14.83 13.49 -45.03
C GLU A 156 -13.42 13.84 -44.49
N ALA A 157 -13.31 14.89 -43.68
CA ALA A 157 -12.05 15.40 -43.15
C ALA A 157 -11.69 14.87 -41.74
N VAL A 158 -12.57 14.09 -41.10
CA VAL A 158 -12.37 13.57 -39.74
C VAL A 158 -12.09 12.07 -39.78
N THR A 159 -11.06 11.62 -39.06
CA THR A 159 -10.81 10.18 -38.85
C THR A 159 -11.40 9.71 -37.53
N LYS A 160 -12.03 8.54 -37.51
CA LYS A 160 -12.49 7.85 -36.30
C LYS A 160 -11.80 6.49 -36.18
N ILE A 161 -11.53 6.03 -34.97
CA ILE A 161 -11.06 4.66 -34.73
C ILE A 161 -12.30 3.81 -34.49
N VAL A 162 -12.48 2.74 -35.28
CA VAL A 162 -13.54 1.75 -35.10
C VAL A 162 -12.85 0.41 -34.94
N ASN A 163 -13.22 -0.31 -33.90
CA ASN A 163 -12.71 -1.66 -33.63
C ASN A 163 -13.85 -2.65 -33.35
N LYS A 164 -15.08 -2.19 -33.59
CA LYS A 164 -16.28 -2.98 -33.43
C LYS A 164 -17.41 -2.43 -34.30
N TYR A 165 -18.17 -3.31 -34.92
CA TYR A 165 -19.38 -2.93 -35.64
C TYR A 165 -20.54 -3.88 -35.30
N LYS A 166 -21.76 -3.40 -35.50
CA LYS A 166 -22.99 -4.20 -35.39
C LYS A 166 -23.75 -4.16 -36.69
N ILE A 167 -24.30 -5.30 -37.10
CA ILE A 167 -25.21 -5.43 -38.24
C ILE A 167 -26.55 -5.89 -37.70
N ARG A 168 -27.63 -5.22 -38.12
CA ARG A 168 -29.01 -5.67 -37.90
C ARG A 168 -29.63 -6.18 -39.20
N SER A 169 -30.26 -7.34 -39.15
CA SER A 169 -31.07 -7.86 -40.25
C SER A 169 -32.42 -7.13 -40.33
N ARG A 170 -33.09 -7.24 -41.48
CA ARG A 170 -34.45 -6.68 -41.65
C ARG A 170 -35.52 -7.44 -40.86
N LYS A 171 -36.67 -6.78 -40.74
CA LYS A 171 -37.90 -7.31 -40.15
C LYS A 171 -38.31 -8.68 -40.71
N ASN A 172 -38.79 -8.72 -41.96
CA ASN A 172 -39.52 -9.88 -42.44
C ASN A 172 -38.64 -11.13 -42.55
N LEU A 173 -38.99 -12.19 -41.80
CA LEU A 173 -38.24 -13.46 -41.74
C LEU A 173 -37.97 -14.09 -43.12
N GLN A 174 -38.89 -13.95 -44.09
CA GLN A 174 -38.68 -14.46 -45.46
C GLN A 174 -37.52 -13.78 -46.22
N TYR A 175 -37.10 -12.59 -45.76
CA TYR A 175 -36.07 -11.77 -46.42
C TYR A 175 -34.77 -11.64 -45.63
N VAL A 176 -34.67 -12.24 -44.43
CA VAL A 176 -33.44 -12.18 -43.60
C VAL A 176 -32.26 -12.87 -44.26
N ASN A 177 -32.50 -13.77 -45.22
CA ASN A 177 -31.42 -14.41 -46.00
C ASN A 177 -30.66 -13.42 -46.90
N GLN A 178 -31.21 -12.23 -47.15
CA GLN A 178 -30.49 -11.13 -47.81
C GLN A 178 -29.41 -10.51 -46.92
N SER A 179 -29.36 -10.88 -45.63
CA SER A 179 -28.32 -10.39 -44.73
C SER A 179 -26.94 -10.91 -45.15
N PRO A 180 -25.86 -10.16 -44.90
CA PRO A 180 -24.50 -10.55 -45.26
C PRO A 180 -24.12 -11.94 -44.73
N LYS A 181 -23.50 -12.77 -45.57
CA LYS A 181 -22.94 -14.09 -45.20
C LYS A 181 -21.42 -14.03 -45.10
N ASN A 182 -20.79 -13.45 -46.12
CA ASN A 182 -19.35 -13.26 -46.22
C ASN A 182 -19.04 -11.79 -46.53
N TRP A 183 -18.10 -11.19 -45.82
CA TRP A 183 -17.69 -9.81 -46.09
C TRP A 183 -16.30 -9.51 -45.55
N VAL A 184 -15.75 -8.41 -46.06
CA VAL A 184 -14.55 -7.76 -45.52
C VAL A 184 -14.95 -6.36 -45.05
N PHE A 185 -14.65 -6.04 -43.79
CA PHE A 185 -14.76 -4.68 -43.25
C PHE A 185 -13.45 -3.94 -43.52
N LYS A 186 -13.54 -2.78 -44.17
CA LYS A 186 -12.38 -2.02 -44.65
C LYS A 186 -12.38 -0.59 -44.12
N GLY A 187 -11.19 0.00 -43.99
CA GLY A 187 -10.99 1.41 -43.63
C GLY A 187 -10.25 2.18 -44.71
N LEU A 188 -10.59 3.46 -44.88
CA LEU A 188 -9.93 4.38 -45.81
C LEU A 188 -9.27 5.54 -45.05
N SER A 189 -7.96 5.69 -45.18
CA SER A 189 -7.21 6.73 -44.47
C SER A 189 -7.45 8.12 -45.07
N LEU A 190 -7.29 9.16 -44.26
CA LEU A 190 -7.37 10.53 -44.73
C LEU A 190 -6.26 10.80 -45.76
N GLY A 191 -6.60 11.37 -46.91
CA GLY A 191 -5.65 11.65 -48.00
C GLY A 191 -5.22 10.43 -48.83
N SER A 192 -5.73 9.23 -48.51
CA SER A 192 -5.50 8.01 -49.30
C SER A 192 -6.74 7.61 -50.10
N ASN A 193 -6.51 6.89 -51.20
CA ASN A 193 -7.53 6.18 -51.98
C ASN A 193 -7.41 4.65 -51.84
N GLU A 194 -6.46 4.16 -51.04
CA GLU A 194 -6.25 2.74 -50.79
C GLU A 194 -7.01 2.28 -49.54
N TRP A 195 -7.81 1.23 -49.70
CA TRP A 195 -8.57 0.61 -48.62
C TRP A 195 -7.73 -0.45 -47.90
N VAL A 196 -7.80 -0.44 -46.58
CA VAL A 196 -7.14 -1.41 -45.69
C VAL A 196 -8.16 -2.40 -45.14
N ASP A 197 -7.85 -3.69 -45.16
CA ASP A 197 -8.71 -4.75 -44.64
C ASP A 197 -8.55 -4.85 -43.12
N LEU A 198 -9.65 -4.69 -42.39
CA LEU A 198 -9.66 -4.60 -40.93
C LEU A 198 -10.27 -5.84 -40.25
N ASP A 199 -11.30 -6.41 -40.86
CA ASP A 199 -11.96 -7.61 -40.38
C ASP A 199 -12.49 -8.44 -41.55
N THR A 200 -12.46 -9.76 -41.43
CA THR A 200 -13.00 -10.69 -42.43
C THR A 200 -13.92 -11.69 -41.73
N ARG A 201 -15.18 -11.74 -42.16
CA ARG A 201 -16.16 -12.68 -41.63
C ARG A 201 -16.69 -13.57 -42.74
N VAL A 202 -16.84 -14.84 -42.40
CA VAL A 202 -17.38 -15.87 -43.29
C VAL A 202 -18.47 -16.68 -42.59
N ASN A 203 -19.35 -17.30 -43.37
CA ASN A 203 -20.39 -18.23 -42.94
C ASN A 203 -21.29 -17.68 -41.83
N GLN A 204 -21.64 -16.40 -41.91
CA GLN A 204 -22.59 -15.76 -41.01
C GLN A 204 -24.01 -16.08 -41.49
N VAL A 205 -24.48 -17.26 -41.11
CA VAL A 205 -25.76 -17.85 -41.58
C VAL A 205 -26.88 -17.73 -40.55
N ASN A 206 -28.09 -18.13 -40.93
CA ASN A 206 -29.26 -18.26 -40.06
C ASN A 206 -29.62 -16.96 -39.31
N TRP A 207 -29.74 -15.86 -40.04
CA TRP A 207 -30.19 -14.60 -39.47
C TRP A 207 -31.66 -14.68 -39.05
N GLY A 208 -32.01 -14.13 -37.89
CA GLY A 208 -33.37 -13.93 -37.43
C GLY A 208 -33.95 -12.59 -37.85
N GLU A 209 -35.24 -12.37 -37.58
CA GLU A 209 -35.90 -11.06 -37.74
C GLU A 209 -35.30 -10.02 -36.78
N TYR A 210 -34.85 -8.88 -37.32
CA TYR A 210 -34.20 -7.80 -36.55
C TYR A 210 -33.06 -8.26 -35.62
N GLU A 211 -32.43 -9.38 -35.93
CA GLU A 211 -31.30 -9.89 -35.18
C GLU A 211 -30.13 -8.92 -35.30
N GLU A 212 -29.56 -8.51 -34.17
CA GLU A 212 -28.33 -7.73 -34.12
C GLU A 212 -27.15 -8.67 -33.82
N ARG A 213 -26.13 -8.65 -34.69
CA ARG A 213 -24.86 -9.32 -34.44
C ARG A 213 -23.74 -8.31 -34.27
N GLU A 214 -22.89 -8.55 -33.27
CA GLU A 214 -21.74 -7.71 -32.93
C GLU A 214 -20.43 -8.40 -33.33
N TYR A 215 -19.55 -7.63 -33.96
CA TYR A 215 -18.26 -8.10 -34.45
C TYR A 215 -17.16 -7.17 -33.95
N ALA A 216 -16.24 -7.71 -33.15
CA ALA A 216 -15.07 -6.99 -32.64
C ALA A 216 -13.79 -7.46 -33.35
N PHE A 217 -12.88 -6.54 -33.62
CA PHE A 217 -11.62 -6.77 -34.32
C PHE A 217 -10.52 -5.86 -33.75
N GLU A 218 -9.25 -6.18 -33.98
CA GLU A 218 -8.15 -5.35 -33.52
C GLU A 218 -7.94 -4.15 -34.46
N ASN A 219 -8.14 -2.94 -33.95
CA ASN A 219 -7.76 -1.72 -34.67
C ASN A 219 -7.52 -0.55 -33.70
N ASN A 220 -6.35 0.08 -33.85
CA ASN A 220 -5.97 1.29 -33.13
C ASN A 220 -5.73 2.49 -34.08
N SER A 221 -5.98 2.32 -35.37
CA SER A 221 -5.77 3.34 -36.40
C SER A 221 -7.08 3.99 -36.81
N GLY A 222 -7.06 5.31 -36.99
CA GLY A 222 -8.22 6.09 -37.41
C GLY A 222 -8.38 6.13 -38.92
N TYR A 223 -9.61 6.00 -39.41
CA TYR A 223 -9.96 6.08 -40.83
C TYR A 223 -11.07 7.12 -41.05
N ARG A 224 -11.05 7.80 -42.20
CA ARG A 224 -12.06 8.81 -42.59
C ARG A 224 -13.36 8.18 -43.12
N ALA A 225 -13.28 6.94 -43.58
CA ALA A 225 -14.42 6.15 -43.98
C ALA A 225 -14.22 4.68 -43.61
N TYR A 226 -15.33 3.99 -43.35
CA TYR A 226 -15.37 2.54 -43.19
C TYR A 226 -16.41 1.95 -44.14
N ALA A 227 -16.08 0.80 -44.74
CA ALA A 227 -16.94 0.10 -45.68
C ALA A 227 -17.10 -1.37 -45.29
N LEU A 228 -18.33 -1.86 -45.40
CA LEU A 228 -18.63 -3.29 -45.37
C LEU A 228 -18.72 -3.77 -46.81
N VAL A 229 -17.75 -4.58 -47.25
CA VAL A 229 -17.71 -5.15 -48.61
C VAL A 229 -18.20 -6.59 -48.56
N VAL A 230 -19.46 -6.79 -48.90
CA VAL A 230 -20.17 -8.08 -48.87
C VAL A 230 -19.89 -8.84 -50.16
N SER A 231 -19.31 -10.03 -50.03
CA SER A 231 -19.00 -10.93 -51.15
C SER A 231 -20.06 -12.00 -51.35
N GLU A 232 -20.88 -12.29 -50.34
CA GLU A 232 -21.95 -13.28 -50.42
C GLU A 232 -23.07 -13.00 -49.41
N THR A 233 -24.32 -13.36 -49.74
CA THR A 233 -25.48 -13.34 -48.83
C THR A 233 -25.95 -14.76 -48.53
N ASN A 234 -26.94 -14.91 -47.65
CA ASN A 234 -27.56 -16.19 -47.33
C ASN A 234 -28.62 -16.63 -48.35
N GLY A 235 -28.76 -15.90 -49.46
CA GLY A 235 -29.75 -16.18 -50.50
C GLY A 235 -30.94 -15.22 -50.48
N PHE A 236 -31.82 -15.35 -51.47
CA PHE A 236 -33.15 -14.72 -51.46
C PHE A 236 -34.19 -15.80 -51.74
N GLN A 237 -35.36 -15.70 -51.10
CA GLN A 237 -36.39 -16.73 -51.22
C GLN A 237 -37.25 -16.62 -52.50
N GLU A 238 -37.13 -15.55 -53.30
CA GLU A 238 -37.94 -15.34 -54.50
C GLU A 238 -37.05 -15.09 -55.74
N ASP A 239 -37.42 -15.59 -56.91
CA ASP A 239 -36.88 -15.21 -58.23
C ASP A 239 -35.37 -15.36 -58.54
N GLY A 240 -34.57 -16.03 -57.70
CA GLY A 240 -33.17 -16.39 -58.03
C GLY A 240 -32.18 -15.22 -58.05
N VAL A 241 -32.54 -14.10 -57.40
CA VAL A 241 -31.72 -12.88 -57.30
C VAL A 241 -31.10 -12.78 -55.90
N PHE A 242 -29.92 -12.18 -55.72
CA PHE A 242 -29.21 -12.23 -54.43
C PHE A 242 -28.84 -10.84 -53.86
N PRO A 243 -29.79 -9.93 -53.61
CA PRO A 243 -29.46 -8.62 -53.05
C PRO A 243 -28.95 -8.75 -51.61
N VAL A 244 -28.17 -7.76 -51.18
CA VAL A 244 -27.81 -7.56 -49.78
C VAL A 244 -28.81 -6.63 -49.16
N ASN A 245 -29.30 -6.94 -47.96
CA ASN A 245 -30.03 -5.99 -47.13
C ASN A 245 -29.37 -5.84 -45.76
N ILE A 246 -29.30 -4.60 -45.29
CA ILE A 246 -28.87 -4.27 -43.93
C ILE A 246 -29.86 -3.26 -43.37
N ASP A 247 -30.52 -3.61 -42.28
CA ASP A 247 -31.47 -2.73 -41.60
C ASP A 247 -30.74 -1.61 -40.88
N GLU A 248 -29.59 -1.92 -40.28
CA GLU A 248 -28.78 -0.98 -39.52
C GLU A 248 -27.33 -1.49 -39.38
N LEU A 249 -26.38 -0.57 -39.53
CA LEU A 249 -24.94 -0.78 -39.43
C LEU A 249 -24.37 0.27 -38.48
N LYS A 250 -23.91 -0.15 -37.29
CA LYS A 250 -23.38 0.74 -36.27
C LYS A 250 -21.91 0.53 -36.06
N PHE A 251 -21.17 1.62 -35.82
CA PHE A 251 -19.73 1.60 -35.58
C PHE A 251 -19.42 2.01 -34.14
N TYR A 252 -18.48 1.32 -33.51
CA TYR A 252 -18.09 1.56 -32.13
C TYR A 252 -16.57 1.51 -31.95
N PHE A 253 -16.12 2.22 -30.93
CA PHE A 253 -14.79 2.11 -30.38
C PHE A 253 -14.90 1.64 -28.93
N GLY A 254 -14.21 0.56 -28.61
CA GLY A 254 -13.98 0.12 -27.24
C GLY A 254 -12.50 0.21 -26.88
N ASN A 255 -12.16 0.78 -25.73
CA ASN A 255 -10.79 0.74 -25.23
C ASN A 255 -10.74 0.54 -23.71
N ASN A 256 -9.62 -0.02 -23.26
CA ASN A 256 -9.31 -0.15 -21.85
C ASN A 256 -8.63 1.14 -21.39
N VAL A 257 -9.34 1.93 -20.59
CA VAL A 257 -8.82 3.16 -20.01
C VAL A 257 -8.26 2.85 -18.62
N PRO A 258 -6.98 3.17 -18.34
CA PRO A 258 -6.42 3.01 -17.01
C PRO A 258 -7.20 3.81 -15.97
N VAL A 259 -7.57 3.19 -14.85
CA VAL A 259 -8.37 3.82 -13.80
C VAL A 259 -8.03 3.26 -12.41
N GLU A 260 -8.21 4.07 -11.37
CA GLU A 260 -8.32 3.58 -9.99
C GLU A 260 -9.72 2.98 -9.82
N LEU A 261 -9.80 1.69 -9.48
CA LEU A 261 -11.07 0.97 -9.39
C LEU A 261 -11.89 1.57 -8.23
N PRO A 262 -13.13 2.04 -8.48
CA PRO A 262 -13.98 2.57 -7.42
C PRO A 262 -14.26 1.52 -6.35
N ARG A 263 -14.35 1.95 -5.10
CA ARG A 263 -14.51 1.04 -3.94
C ARG A 263 -15.82 0.26 -3.97
N ASP A 264 -16.87 0.80 -4.58
CA ASP A 264 -18.14 0.11 -4.78
C ASP A 264 -18.10 -0.93 -5.92
N LYS A 265 -17.01 -0.98 -6.70
CA LYS A 265 -16.79 -1.89 -7.82
C LYS A 265 -15.76 -2.97 -7.53
N VAL A 266 -15.13 -2.93 -6.36
CA VAL A 266 -14.11 -3.90 -5.97
C VAL A 266 -14.20 -4.23 -4.48
N LYS A 267 -14.17 -5.50 -4.15
CA LYS A 267 -13.99 -5.99 -2.78
C LYS A 267 -12.51 -6.27 -2.55
N VAL A 268 -11.97 -5.79 -1.44
CA VAL A 268 -10.57 -6.02 -1.06
C VAL A 268 -10.54 -6.65 0.32
N SER A 269 -9.84 -7.78 0.47
CA SER A 269 -9.65 -8.45 1.75
C SER A 269 -8.17 -8.65 2.05
N VAL A 270 -7.79 -8.63 3.33
CA VAL A 270 -6.42 -8.86 3.79
C VAL A 270 -6.39 -10.08 4.70
N LYS A 271 -5.39 -10.94 4.54
CA LYS A 271 -5.22 -12.13 5.37
C LYS A 271 -4.81 -11.74 6.80
N THR A 272 -5.53 -12.27 7.78
CA THR A 272 -5.17 -12.24 9.20
C THR A 272 -4.71 -13.63 9.67
N THR A 273 -4.42 -13.78 10.96
CA THR A 273 -4.01 -15.08 11.56
C THR A 273 -5.01 -16.19 11.25
N ASP A 274 -6.30 -15.87 11.23
CA ASP A 274 -7.36 -16.86 11.10
C ASP A 274 -7.95 -16.85 9.68
N ASP A 275 -8.39 -15.69 9.19
CA ASP A 275 -9.07 -15.59 7.88
C ASP A 275 -8.80 -14.30 7.09
N PHE A 276 -9.27 -14.22 5.85
CA PHE A 276 -9.34 -13.00 5.07
C PHE A 276 -10.48 -12.11 5.57
N ILE A 277 -10.12 -10.90 6.00
CA ILE A 277 -11.09 -9.90 6.44
C ILE A 277 -11.22 -8.83 5.37
N ASP A 278 -12.45 -8.54 4.97
CA ASP A 278 -12.78 -7.43 4.08
C ASP A 278 -12.39 -6.10 4.75
N VAL A 279 -11.58 -5.29 4.09
CA VAL A 279 -11.15 -3.99 4.62
C VAL A 279 -12.23 -2.91 4.53
N GLY A 280 -13.39 -3.24 3.94
CA GLY A 280 -14.56 -2.38 3.89
C GLY A 280 -14.30 -1.03 3.22
N ASN A 281 -15.21 -0.08 3.46
CA ASN A 281 -15.15 1.24 2.82
C ASN A 281 -14.18 2.22 3.48
N SER A 282 -13.71 1.97 4.71
CA SER A 282 -12.83 2.90 5.43
C SER A 282 -11.33 2.69 5.13
N PHE A 283 -10.90 1.50 4.70
CA PHE A 283 -9.47 1.11 4.62
C PHE A 283 -8.66 1.40 5.89
N GLU A 284 -9.32 1.62 7.03
CA GLU A 284 -8.64 1.74 8.32
C GLU A 284 -8.30 0.34 8.82
N ILE A 285 -7.07 -0.09 8.58
CA ILE A 285 -6.53 -1.29 9.21
C ILE A 285 -6.06 -0.87 10.61
N VAL A 286 -6.98 -0.88 11.59
CA VAL A 286 -6.71 -0.49 13.00
C VAL A 286 -6.01 -1.61 13.80
N SER A 287 -5.47 -2.64 13.12
CA SER A 287 -4.87 -3.83 13.74
C SER A 287 -3.37 -3.91 13.50
N LYS A 288 -2.64 -4.59 14.39
CA LYS A 288 -1.23 -4.98 14.18
C LYS A 288 -1.15 -5.78 12.87
N PHE A 289 -0.64 -5.16 11.81
CA PHE A 289 -0.48 -5.83 10.52
C PHE A 289 0.81 -6.65 10.51
N SER A 290 0.77 -7.77 9.79
CA SER A 290 1.96 -8.53 9.46
C SER A 290 2.76 -7.81 8.38
N LYS A 291 4.09 -7.76 8.50
CA LYS A 291 4.96 -7.28 7.41
C LYS A 291 4.85 -8.18 6.17
N ASN A 292 4.38 -9.41 6.34
CA ASN A 292 4.03 -10.33 5.28
C ASN A 292 2.52 -10.27 5.08
N LEU A 293 2.09 -9.61 4.01
CA LEU A 293 0.69 -9.46 3.67
C LEU A 293 0.27 -10.47 2.60
N GLN A 294 -0.99 -10.87 2.64
CA GLN A 294 -1.64 -11.52 1.51
C GLN A 294 -2.98 -10.83 1.30
N ILE A 295 -3.29 -10.49 0.05
CA ILE A 295 -4.44 -9.67 -0.32
C ILE A 295 -5.31 -10.45 -1.30
N GLN A 296 -6.63 -10.35 -1.12
CA GLN A 296 -7.62 -10.81 -2.07
C GLN A 296 -8.36 -9.63 -2.68
N VAL A 297 -8.61 -9.71 -3.98
CA VAL A 297 -9.36 -8.72 -4.73
C VAL A 297 -10.43 -9.42 -5.57
N THR A 298 -11.68 -8.98 -5.42
CA THR A 298 -12.80 -9.42 -6.24
C THR A 298 -13.35 -8.21 -6.99
N VAL A 299 -13.31 -8.23 -8.31
CA VAL A 299 -13.91 -7.19 -9.14
C VAL A 299 -15.39 -7.50 -9.31
N LEU A 300 -16.26 -6.56 -8.91
CA LEU A 300 -17.71 -6.77 -8.85
C LEU A 300 -18.44 -6.38 -10.14
N ASP A 301 -17.76 -5.64 -11.02
CA ASP A 301 -18.31 -5.14 -12.29
C ASP A 301 -17.40 -5.57 -13.44
N GLU A 302 -17.95 -6.33 -14.38
CA GLU A 302 -17.24 -6.94 -15.51
C GLU A 302 -16.61 -5.91 -16.46
N ALA A 303 -17.09 -4.66 -16.43
CA ALA A 303 -16.48 -3.56 -17.19
C ALA A 303 -15.09 -3.18 -16.66
N TYR A 304 -14.76 -3.52 -15.42
CA TYR A 304 -13.46 -3.27 -14.81
C TYR A 304 -12.58 -4.52 -14.87
N LYS A 305 -11.28 -4.31 -14.99
CA LYS A 305 -10.25 -5.36 -14.90
C LYS A 305 -9.16 -4.93 -13.94
N LEU A 306 -8.70 -5.84 -13.09
CA LEU A 306 -7.60 -5.63 -12.15
C LEU A 306 -6.26 -5.64 -12.89
N ASN A 307 -5.42 -4.62 -12.64
CA ASN A 307 -4.04 -4.59 -13.12
C ASN A 307 -3.03 -4.63 -11.98
N ASN A 308 -3.18 -3.75 -10.97
CA ASN A 308 -2.25 -3.68 -9.84
C ASN A 308 -2.95 -3.31 -8.54
N VAL A 309 -2.34 -3.69 -7.42
CA VAL A 309 -2.68 -3.23 -6.07
C VAL A 309 -1.51 -2.40 -5.52
N ALA A 310 -1.78 -1.18 -5.08
CA ALA A 310 -0.82 -0.30 -4.44
C ALA A 310 -1.09 -0.23 -2.93
N ILE A 311 -0.06 -0.57 -2.15
CA ILE A 311 -0.09 -0.60 -0.69
C ILE A 311 0.69 0.61 -0.18
N SER A 312 0.00 1.53 0.46
CA SER A 312 0.61 2.69 1.11
C SER A 312 0.85 2.37 2.58
N TYR A 313 2.09 2.57 3.05
CA TYR A 313 2.50 2.30 4.42
C TYR A 313 3.55 3.30 4.88
N GLN A 314 3.79 3.34 6.19
CA GLN A 314 4.68 4.27 6.83
C GLN A 314 5.86 3.56 7.47
N ASN A 315 7.07 4.07 7.23
CA ASN A 315 8.32 3.54 7.77
C ASN A 315 8.87 4.39 8.92
N ARG A 316 9.61 3.75 9.81
CA ARG A 316 10.47 4.43 10.80
C ARG A 316 11.71 5.03 10.11
N PRO A 317 12.10 6.28 10.43
CA PRO A 317 13.35 6.83 9.92
C PRO A 317 14.58 6.23 10.63
N LEU A 318 15.70 6.11 9.89
CA LEU A 318 16.98 5.55 10.37
C LEU A 318 17.51 6.14 11.70
N PRO A 319 17.44 7.46 11.96
CA PRO A 319 17.95 8.03 13.21
C PRO A 319 17.22 7.54 14.47
N ASN A 320 15.92 7.23 14.40
CA ASN A 320 15.17 6.70 15.55
C ASN A 320 15.64 5.29 15.91
N ARG A 321 16.15 4.53 14.93
CA ARG A 321 16.78 3.22 15.17
C ARG A 321 18.10 3.34 15.94
N VAL A 322 18.87 4.39 15.66
CA VAL A 322 20.13 4.67 16.38
C VAL A 322 19.84 5.10 17.81
N SER A 323 18.81 5.92 18.05
CA SER A 323 18.43 6.34 19.41
C SER A 323 18.00 5.17 20.31
N ASP A 324 17.21 4.22 19.79
CA ASP A 324 16.78 3.03 20.55
C ASP A 324 17.98 2.11 20.84
N LEU A 325 18.89 1.96 19.85
CA LEU A 325 20.11 1.19 20.02
C LEU A 325 21.01 1.82 21.09
N GLU A 326 21.21 3.14 21.04
CA GLU A 326 21.95 3.89 22.07
C GLU A 326 21.32 3.68 23.45
N THR A 327 19.99 3.73 23.55
CA THR A 327 19.26 3.51 24.82
C THR A 327 19.52 2.10 25.37
N SER A 328 19.42 1.07 24.52
CA SER A 328 19.70 -0.31 24.95
C SER A 328 21.17 -0.53 25.33
N ILE A 329 22.11 0.09 24.62
CA ILE A 329 23.54 0.09 24.97
C ILE A 329 23.75 0.73 26.34
N HIS A 330 23.14 1.90 26.61
CA HIS A 330 23.22 2.58 27.90
C HIS A 330 22.68 1.71 29.04
N ILE A 331 21.53 1.06 28.86
CA ILE A 331 20.96 0.14 29.86
C ILE A 331 21.91 -1.03 30.14
N ASN A 332 22.46 -1.66 29.09
CA ASN A 332 23.38 -2.78 29.24
C ASN A 332 24.68 -2.38 29.93
N LEU A 333 25.23 -1.20 29.63
CA LEU A 333 26.36 -0.64 30.35
C LEU A 333 26.03 -0.38 31.82
N ASN A 334 24.83 0.13 32.13
CA ASN A 334 24.38 0.33 33.50
C ASN A 334 24.22 -0.99 34.27
N LYS A 335 23.68 -2.05 33.65
CA LYS A 335 23.64 -3.41 34.22
C LYS A 335 25.04 -3.95 34.51
N HIS A 336 25.98 -3.74 33.59
CA HIS A 336 27.37 -4.13 33.79
C HIS A 336 28.01 -3.36 34.96
N ASN A 337 27.80 -2.04 35.03
CA ASN A 337 28.28 -1.21 36.13
C ASN A 337 27.69 -1.63 37.48
N LEU A 338 26.40 -1.97 37.54
CA LEU A 338 25.77 -2.53 38.74
C LEU A 338 26.51 -3.78 39.20
N ARG A 339 26.75 -4.75 38.30
CA ARG A 339 27.44 -5.99 38.65
C ARG A 339 28.85 -5.75 39.20
N VAL A 340 29.61 -4.85 38.58
CA VAL A 340 30.96 -4.51 39.04
C VAL A 340 30.91 -3.85 40.42
N ASN A 341 30.03 -2.86 40.62
CA ASN A 341 29.88 -2.16 41.89
C ASN A 341 29.42 -3.09 43.01
N SER A 342 28.44 -3.96 42.75
CA SER A 342 27.96 -4.92 43.74
C SER A 342 29.06 -5.90 44.18
N LEU A 343 29.93 -6.36 43.27
CA LEU A 343 31.09 -7.20 43.62
C LEU A 343 32.12 -6.43 44.46
N LEU A 344 32.38 -5.16 44.13
CA LEU A 344 33.26 -4.30 44.90
C LEU A 344 32.70 -4.05 46.30
N ASP A 345 31.40 -3.78 46.43
CA ASP A 345 30.73 -3.55 47.71
C ASP A 345 30.66 -4.82 48.56
N LYS A 346 30.39 -5.98 47.95
CA LYS A 346 30.49 -7.30 48.63
C LYS A 346 31.86 -7.43 49.32
N LYS A 347 32.94 -7.11 48.60
CA LYS A 347 34.31 -7.16 49.14
C LYS A 347 34.57 -6.04 50.16
N ARG A 348 34.14 -4.81 49.88
CA ARG A 348 34.36 -3.63 50.72
C ARG A 348 33.76 -3.78 52.11
N TYR A 349 32.55 -4.33 52.18
CA TYR A 349 31.81 -4.54 53.42
C TYR A 349 31.94 -5.97 53.97
N ASN A 350 32.78 -6.80 53.33
CA ASN A 350 32.98 -8.20 53.69
C ASN A 350 31.68 -9.01 53.80
N MET A 351 30.71 -8.72 52.91
CA MET A 351 29.41 -9.38 52.87
C MET A 351 29.58 -10.88 52.61
N LYS A 352 28.78 -11.69 53.30
CA LYS A 352 28.83 -13.15 53.20
C LYS A 352 28.39 -13.60 51.81
N ASP A 353 27.24 -13.12 51.34
CA ASP A 353 26.77 -13.44 50.01
C ASP A 353 25.98 -12.33 49.31
N MET A 354 25.62 -12.57 48.06
CA MET A 354 24.98 -11.60 47.17
C MET A 354 24.17 -12.27 46.06
N ILE A 355 23.06 -11.64 45.70
CA ILE A 355 22.26 -11.94 44.52
C ILE A 355 22.31 -10.77 43.55
N ILE A 356 22.31 -11.11 42.25
CA ILE A 356 22.16 -10.18 41.14
C ILE A 356 21.12 -10.79 40.21
N ASP A 357 20.07 -10.03 39.92
CA ASP A 357 19.03 -10.41 38.97
C ASP A 357 18.94 -9.32 37.90
N ASP A 358 19.17 -9.70 36.65
CA ASP A 358 19.06 -8.82 35.48
C ASP A 358 17.73 -8.98 34.74
N PHE A 359 16.83 -9.82 35.26
CA PHE A 359 15.52 -10.20 34.74
C PHE A 359 15.56 -10.88 33.36
N GLY A 360 16.65 -11.58 33.02
CA GLY A 360 16.71 -12.43 31.83
C GLY A 360 15.71 -13.60 31.85
N ASP A 361 15.26 -14.01 33.02
CA ASP A 361 14.13 -14.90 33.25
C ASP A 361 13.31 -14.42 34.46
N SER A 362 12.24 -15.15 34.81
CA SER A 362 11.36 -14.82 35.92
C SER A 362 11.66 -15.61 37.20
N SER A 363 12.77 -16.35 37.26
CA SER A 363 13.04 -17.28 38.37
C SER A 363 13.29 -16.59 39.70
N GLY A 364 13.86 -15.38 39.69
CA GLY A 364 14.06 -14.55 40.89
C GLY A 364 12.82 -13.77 41.33
N ILE A 365 11.68 -13.93 40.64
CA ILE A 365 10.45 -13.18 40.88
C ILE A 365 9.37 -14.09 41.48
N ASP A 366 8.84 -13.71 42.64
CA ASP A 366 7.60 -14.30 43.16
C ASP A 366 6.40 -13.67 42.44
N LEU A 367 6.02 -14.28 41.32
CA LEU A 367 4.88 -13.83 40.50
C LEU A 367 3.53 -13.94 41.21
N ILE A 368 3.42 -14.79 42.24
CA ILE A 368 2.17 -15.02 42.98
C ILE A 368 1.91 -13.85 43.93
N ASN A 369 2.94 -13.41 44.64
CA ASN A 369 2.84 -12.33 45.62
C ASN A 369 3.09 -10.94 45.02
N SER A 370 3.70 -10.87 43.84
CA SER A 370 3.82 -9.62 43.07
C SER A 370 2.46 -9.15 42.52
N LYS A 371 2.29 -7.82 42.38
CA LYS A 371 1.03 -7.20 41.94
C LYS A 371 1.26 -6.19 40.82
N ASN A 372 0.40 -6.22 39.81
CA ASN A 372 0.42 -5.28 38.68
C ASN A 372 1.77 -5.25 37.93
N ILE A 373 2.53 -6.36 37.92
CA ILE A 373 3.79 -6.44 37.17
C ILE A 373 3.61 -7.17 35.83
N LEU A 374 4.47 -6.85 34.88
CA LEU A 374 4.72 -7.56 33.63
C LEU A 374 6.23 -7.80 33.53
N HIS A 375 6.62 -9.07 33.40
CA HIS A 375 8.00 -9.44 33.08
C HIS A 375 8.17 -9.44 31.56
N ASP A 376 9.09 -8.61 31.08
CA ASP A 376 9.47 -8.53 29.67
C ASP A 376 10.78 -9.27 29.49
N GLN A 377 10.67 -10.57 29.18
CA GLN A 377 11.82 -11.46 29.00
C GLN A 377 12.71 -11.01 27.82
N GLN A 378 12.14 -10.44 26.75
CA GLN A 378 12.93 -10.03 25.59
C GLN A 378 13.82 -8.82 25.89
N ASN A 379 13.34 -7.90 26.73
CA ASN A 379 14.08 -6.70 27.10
C ASN A 379 14.71 -6.77 28.50
N HIS A 380 14.65 -7.93 29.16
CA HIS A 380 15.24 -8.20 30.47
C HIS A 380 14.83 -7.13 31.51
N LYS A 381 13.53 -6.96 31.74
CA LYS A 381 13.01 -5.92 32.65
C LYS A 381 11.66 -6.27 33.25
N VAL A 382 11.30 -5.55 34.32
CA VAL A 382 9.98 -5.58 34.95
C VAL A 382 9.31 -4.22 34.82
N THR A 383 8.06 -4.21 34.36
CA THR A 383 7.26 -2.98 34.20
C THR A 383 5.87 -3.13 34.83
N PRO A 384 5.19 -2.03 35.19
CA PRO A 384 3.78 -2.10 35.54
C PRO A 384 2.91 -2.59 34.37
N LYS A 385 1.94 -3.49 34.63
CA LYS A 385 0.97 -3.95 33.62
C LYS A 385 -0.01 -2.82 33.26
N ASP A 386 -0.51 -2.12 34.28
CA ASP A 386 -1.18 -0.83 34.16
C ASP A 386 -0.25 0.28 34.70
N LYS A 387 0.22 1.15 33.80
CA LYS A 387 1.16 2.24 34.13
C LYS A 387 0.54 3.35 35.00
N THR A 388 -0.78 3.40 35.14
CA THR A 388 -1.48 4.37 35.98
C THR A 388 -1.51 3.97 37.46
N GLN A 389 -1.24 2.70 37.76
CA GLN A 389 -1.23 2.14 39.11
C GLN A 389 0.19 1.76 39.53
N ALA A 390 0.47 1.77 40.84
CA ALA A 390 1.73 1.27 41.35
C ALA A 390 1.83 -0.25 41.11
N ALA A 391 3.02 -0.73 40.77
CA ALA A 391 3.33 -2.16 40.71
C ALA A 391 4.22 -2.57 41.88
N ILE A 392 4.03 -3.78 42.38
CA ILE A 392 4.77 -4.34 43.50
C ILE A 392 5.47 -5.61 43.01
N LEU A 393 6.78 -5.56 42.95
CA LEU A 393 7.63 -6.72 42.70
C LEU A 393 8.07 -7.30 44.04
N ILE A 394 7.95 -8.61 44.22
CA ILE A 394 8.51 -9.37 45.34
C ILE A 394 9.44 -10.44 44.75
N THR A 395 10.66 -10.54 45.28
CA THR A 395 11.61 -11.59 44.87
C THR A 395 11.23 -12.93 45.47
N THR A 396 11.75 -14.02 44.90
CA THR A 396 11.67 -15.34 45.54
C THR A 396 12.32 -15.34 46.93
N VAL A 397 11.86 -16.25 47.79
CA VAL A 397 12.40 -16.44 49.14
C VAL A 397 13.79 -17.05 49.06
N GLU A 398 14.79 -16.37 49.62
CA GLU A 398 16.16 -16.86 49.68
C GLU A 398 16.48 -17.37 51.08
N SER A 399 16.73 -18.67 51.20
CA SER A 399 17.10 -19.29 52.48
C SER A 399 18.59 -19.13 52.73
N VAL A 400 18.95 -18.39 53.78
CA VAL A 400 20.33 -18.06 54.10
C VAL A 400 20.86 -18.87 55.29
N GLU A 401 22.15 -19.19 55.28
CA GLU A 401 22.76 -20.05 56.32
C GLU A 401 22.79 -19.38 57.70
N THR A 402 23.00 -18.06 57.73
CA THR A 402 23.17 -17.22 58.93
C THR A 402 22.12 -16.12 58.95
N ILE A 403 21.75 -15.66 60.14
CA ILE A 403 20.79 -14.57 60.31
C ILE A 403 21.42 -13.28 59.76
N PRO A 404 20.87 -12.67 58.69
CA PRO A 404 21.43 -11.48 58.09
C PRO A 404 21.38 -10.29 59.05
N THR A 405 22.51 -9.64 59.27
CA THR A 405 22.62 -8.48 60.17
C THR A 405 22.75 -7.16 59.41
N LEU A 406 23.51 -7.17 58.31
CA LEU A 406 23.66 -6.04 57.41
C LEU A 406 23.12 -6.40 56.03
N PHE A 407 22.61 -5.39 55.33
CA PHE A 407 22.06 -5.54 53.99
C PHE A 407 22.40 -4.32 53.14
N LEU A 408 22.64 -4.55 51.86
CA LEU A 408 22.88 -3.51 50.87
C LEU A 408 22.12 -3.88 49.61
N LEU A 409 21.37 -2.93 49.04
CA LEU A 409 20.65 -3.11 47.78
C LEU A 409 20.99 -2.01 46.80
N SER A 410 21.18 -2.42 45.55
CA SER A 410 21.46 -1.58 44.40
C SER A 410 20.53 -1.99 43.24
N SER A 411 20.25 -1.08 42.31
CA SER A 411 19.32 -1.33 41.20
C SER A 411 19.63 -0.48 39.97
N VAL A 412 19.21 -0.95 38.80
CA VAL A 412 19.23 -0.20 37.53
C VAL A 412 17.81 0.07 37.09
N THR A 413 17.54 1.35 36.81
CA THR A 413 16.25 1.87 36.35
C THR A 413 16.49 2.75 35.11
N GLU A 414 15.41 3.22 34.47
CA GLU A 414 15.50 4.29 33.47
C GLU A 414 15.99 5.62 34.10
N GLU A 415 16.48 6.54 33.27
CA GLU A 415 16.92 7.88 33.71
C GLU A 415 15.78 8.62 34.45
N ASN A 416 16.13 9.35 35.53
CA ASN A 416 15.19 10.11 36.37
C ASN A 416 14.10 9.28 37.08
N ALA A 417 14.33 7.99 37.34
CA ALA A 417 13.39 7.13 38.06
C ALA A 417 13.63 7.03 39.57
N GLU A 418 14.74 7.56 40.10
CA GLU A 418 15.18 7.30 41.48
C GLU A 418 14.18 7.77 42.55
N ASP A 419 13.44 8.86 42.30
CA ASP A 419 12.43 9.39 43.23
C ASP A 419 11.11 8.59 43.25
N ASN A 420 10.95 7.61 42.36
CA ASN A 420 9.68 6.92 42.12
C ASN A 420 9.71 5.42 42.48
N LEU A 421 10.82 4.93 43.03
CA LEU A 421 10.94 3.56 43.51
C LEU A 421 11.10 3.51 45.03
N GLU A 422 10.41 2.56 45.66
CA GLU A 422 10.61 2.26 47.07
C GLU A 422 11.11 0.83 47.25
N TYR A 423 12.13 0.67 48.08
CA TYR A 423 12.77 -0.62 48.35
C TYR A 423 12.47 -1.05 49.78
N TYR A 424 12.17 -2.35 49.95
CA TYR A 424 11.94 -2.97 51.24
C TYR A 424 12.65 -4.32 51.30
N VAL A 425 13.03 -4.71 52.51
CA VAL A 425 13.64 -6.02 52.80
C VAL A 425 12.89 -6.71 53.93
N SER A 426 12.83 -8.04 53.88
CA SER A 426 12.28 -8.91 54.93
C SER A 426 13.26 -10.02 55.29
N ARG A 427 13.21 -10.50 56.54
CA ARG A 427 13.97 -11.66 57.06
C ARG A 427 13.09 -12.89 57.36
N ASN A 428 11.78 -12.76 57.22
CA ASN A 428 10.79 -13.76 57.64
C ASN A 428 9.51 -13.73 56.78
N ASN A 429 9.54 -13.07 55.61
CA ASN A 429 8.41 -12.86 54.71
C ASN A 429 7.16 -12.15 55.30
N GLU A 430 7.18 -11.75 56.57
CA GLU A 430 6.05 -11.11 57.25
C GLU A 430 6.36 -9.65 57.59
N SER A 431 7.53 -9.39 58.16
CA SER A 431 7.96 -8.08 58.59
C SER A 431 8.84 -7.41 57.53
N TRP A 432 8.47 -6.20 57.14
CA TRP A 432 9.15 -5.45 56.06
C TRP A 432 9.75 -4.16 56.60
N MET A 433 11.03 -3.91 56.27
CA MET A 433 11.73 -2.66 56.55
C MET A 433 11.95 -1.90 55.25
N ARG A 434 11.60 -0.61 55.21
CA ARG A 434 11.96 0.27 54.09
C ARG A 434 13.45 0.59 54.15
N ILE A 435 14.11 0.53 53.00
CA ILE A 435 15.54 0.77 52.85
C ILE A 435 15.81 1.78 51.74
N GLU A 436 17.00 2.38 51.77
CA GLU A 436 17.47 3.26 50.72
C GLU A 436 18.45 2.52 49.80
N LYS A 437 18.32 2.75 48.50
CA LYS A 437 19.23 2.21 47.48
C LYS A 437 20.67 2.70 47.73
N ASN A 438 21.65 1.85 47.46
CA ASN A 438 23.09 2.10 47.59
C ASN A 438 23.53 2.52 49.01
N LYS A 439 22.76 2.18 50.05
CA LYS A 439 23.13 2.42 51.44
C LYS A 439 23.16 1.11 52.24
N LEU A 440 24.23 0.94 53.00
CA LEU A 440 24.37 -0.15 53.94
C LEU A 440 23.38 0.06 55.11
N VAL A 441 22.53 -0.92 55.38
CA VAL A 441 21.51 -0.87 56.42
C VAL A 441 21.67 -2.03 57.41
N SER A 442 21.39 -1.77 58.69
CA SER A 442 21.24 -2.82 59.70
C SER A 442 19.81 -3.35 59.71
N LEU A 443 19.68 -4.67 59.82
CA LEU A 443 18.40 -5.38 59.87
C LEU A 443 17.91 -5.63 61.29
N ASP A 444 18.57 -5.08 62.32
CA ASP A 444 18.28 -5.36 63.74
C ASP A 444 16.85 -4.97 64.17
N LYS A 445 16.18 -4.10 63.41
CA LYS A 445 14.79 -3.70 63.68
C LYS A 445 13.75 -4.68 63.13
N LEU A 446 14.15 -5.69 62.36
CA LEU A 446 13.27 -6.78 61.93
C LEU A 446 13.36 -7.94 62.94
N PRO A 447 12.35 -8.82 63.04
CA PRO A 447 12.52 -10.10 63.70
C PRO A 447 13.69 -10.90 63.09
N GLU A 448 14.38 -11.69 63.91
CA GLU A 448 15.42 -12.60 63.42
C GLU A 448 14.78 -13.69 62.55
N GLY A 449 15.42 -13.95 61.41
CA GLY A 449 14.97 -14.96 60.46
C GLY A 449 16.02 -15.21 59.39
N LYS A 450 15.86 -16.32 58.69
CA LYS A 450 16.80 -16.83 57.68
C LYS A 450 16.21 -16.81 56.27
N GLU A 451 15.15 -16.05 56.06
CA GLU A 451 14.47 -15.93 54.77
C GLU A 451 14.61 -14.51 54.26
N LEU A 452 15.45 -14.29 53.24
CA LEU A 452 15.71 -12.98 52.71
C LEU A 452 14.82 -12.72 51.49
N LEU A 453 14.08 -11.62 51.51
CA LEU A 453 13.26 -11.16 50.39
C LEU A 453 13.40 -9.67 50.17
N VAL A 454 13.24 -9.26 48.92
CA VAL A 454 13.18 -7.86 48.52
C VAL A 454 11.83 -7.56 47.91
N LYS A 455 11.27 -6.41 48.27
CA LYS A 455 10.09 -5.83 47.63
C LYS A 455 10.44 -4.49 47.02
N VAL A 456 10.09 -4.31 45.75
CA VAL A 456 10.26 -3.07 45.01
C VAL A 456 8.90 -2.53 44.60
N VAL A 457 8.59 -1.29 44.97
CA VAL A 457 7.36 -0.61 44.55
C VAL A 457 7.70 0.34 43.41
N LEU A 458 7.14 0.07 42.23
CA LEU A 458 7.29 0.86 41.02
C LEU A 458 6.10 1.83 40.92
N LYS A 459 6.35 3.13 41.07
CA LYS A 459 5.31 4.17 40.92
C LYS A 459 5.44 4.87 39.57
N ASN A 460 4.36 5.50 39.11
CA ASN A 460 4.35 6.38 37.93
C ASN A 460 4.86 5.69 36.64
N GLY A 461 4.53 4.41 36.44
CA GLY A 461 4.87 3.68 35.22
C GLY A 461 6.36 3.34 35.04
N LYS A 462 7.20 3.52 36.08
CA LYS A 462 8.66 3.33 36.01
C LYS A 462 9.06 1.85 35.88
N GLU A 463 10.17 1.64 35.18
CA GLU A 463 10.70 0.32 34.83
C GLU A 463 11.92 -0.05 35.68
N LEU A 464 12.09 -1.34 35.93
CA LEU A 464 13.23 -1.91 36.67
C LEU A 464 13.99 -2.87 35.76
N HIS A 465 15.28 -2.62 35.56
CA HIS A 465 16.11 -3.36 34.61
C HIS A 465 17.07 -4.35 35.28
N ALA A 466 17.48 -4.11 36.52
CA ALA A 466 18.25 -5.06 37.32
C ALA A 466 18.18 -4.70 38.80
N ILE A 467 18.36 -5.69 39.66
CA ILE A 467 18.57 -5.52 41.09
C ILE A 467 19.77 -6.33 41.55
N SER A 468 20.42 -5.86 42.61
CA SER A 468 21.43 -6.60 43.32
C SER A 468 21.30 -6.34 44.80
N TYR A 469 21.46 -7.37 45.60
CA TYR A 469 21.50 -7.22 47.05
C TYR A 469 22.48 -8.20 47.68
N SER A 470 23.12 -7.75 48.75
CA SER A 470 24.13 -8.51 49.49
C SER A 470 23.91 -8.38 50.98
N TRP A 471 24.33 -9.40 51.75
CA TRP A 471 24.12 -9.44 53.18
C TRP A 471 25.32 -10.00 53.94
N LEU A 472 25.41 -9.65 55.23
CA LEU A 472 26.37 -10.18 56.19
C LEU A 472 25.70 -11.14 57.17
#